data_AF-A0A1V5TJ88-F1
#
_entry.id   AF-A0A1V5TJ88-F1
#
_cell.length_a   1.000
_cell.length_b   1.000
_cell.length_c   1.000
_cell.angle_alpha   90.00
_cell.angle_beta   90.00
_cell.angle_gamma   90.00
#
_symmetry.space_group_name_H-M   'P 1'
#
loop_
_entity.id
_entity.type
_entity.pdbx_description
1 polymer ?
#
loop_
_entity_poly.entity_id
_entity_poly.type
_entity_poly.pdbx_seq_one_letter_code
_entity_poly.pdbx_strand_id
1 'polypeptide(L)'
;MTKPRDIFYTISMLEVGAGRDAIEIGNIGKARACARKGCFVAINYWLEDHPDKDWGTTAISMLNKLQEDHSIPGNIREAAYRLTKRVDQNFETGFEEDPVTDGEMIVEYFLDPERLGE
;
A
#
# COMPACT_ATOMS: atom_id res chain seq x y z
N MET A 1 -21.20 -15.47 -6.40
CA MET A 1 -20.80 -14.37 -7.29
C MET A 1 -19.66 -13.66 -6.59
N THR A 2 -18.48 -13.62 -7.20
CA THR A 2 -17.31 -12.93 -6.61
C THR A 2 -17.61 -11.44 -6.55
N LYS A 3 -17.44 -10.80 -5.39
CA LYS A 3 -17.66 -9.34 -5.28
C LYS A 3 -16.52 -8.63 -6.04
N PRO A 4 -16.78 -7.49 -6.73
CA PRO A 4 -15.73 -6.73 -7.41
C PRO A 4 -14.51 -6.46 -6.53
N ARG A 5 -14.73 -6.14 -5.26
CA ARG A 5 -13.69 -6.00 -4.23
C ARG A 5 -12.74 -7.20 -4.14
N ASP A 6 -13.23 -8.44 -4.17
CA ASP A 6 -12.39 -9.63 -4.03
C ASP A 6 -11.41 -9.77 -5.22
N ILE A 7 -11.81 -9.27 -6.40
CA ILE A 7 -10.95 -9.19 -7.58
C ILE A 7 -9.84 -8.17 -7.33
N PHE A 8 -10.17 -6.98 -6.86
CA PHE A 8 -9.18 -5.94 -6.54
C PHE A 8 -8.25 -6.34 -5.39
N TYR A 9 -8.76 -7.05 -4.39
CA TYR A 9 -7.94 -7.62 -3.32
C TYR A 9 -6.93 -8.61 -3.88
N THR A 10 -7.39 -9.55 -4.72
CA THR A 10 -6.52 -10.53 -5.38
C THR A 10 -5.45 -9.85 -6.23
N ILE A 11 -5.82 -8.86 -7.05
CA ILE A 11 -4.86 -8.11 -7.88
C ILE A 11 -3.85 -7.37 -6.99
N SER A 12 -4.31 -6.69 -5.94
CA SER A 12 -3.44 -5.94 -5.02
C SER A 12 -2.43 -6.86 -4.34
N MET A 13 -2.89 -8.00 -3.82
CA MET A 13 -2.02 -8.98 -3.15
C MET A 13 -1.05 -9.67 -4.10
N LEU A 14 -1.41 -9.88 -5.38
CA LEU A 14 -0.47 -10.37 -6.39
C LEU A 14 0.66 -9.36 -6.64
N GLU A 15 0.35 -8.07 -6.74
CA GLU A 15 1.35 -7.02 -6.92
C GLU A 15 2.26 -6.90 -5.69
N VAL A 16 1.70 -6.94 -4.47
CA VAL A 16 2.48 -6.94 -3.22
C VAL A 16 3.35 -8.19 -3.12
N GLY A 17 2.79 -9.37 -3.42
CA GLY A 17 3.47 -10.65 -3.36
C GLY A 17 4.68 -10.75 -4.30
N ALA A 18 4.63 -10.14 -5.48
CA ALA A 18 5.79 -10.03 -6.38
C ALA A 18 6.98 -9.27 -5.75
N GLY A 19 6.73 -8.50 -4.69
CA GLY A 19 7.78 -7.89 -3.88
C GLY A 19 8.59 -8.90 -3.04
N ARG A 20 8.01 -10.05 -2.66
CA ARG A 20 8.74 -11.10 -1.92
C ARG A 20 9.84 -11.70 -2.79
N ASP A 21 9.53 -12.05 -4.03
CA ASP A 21 10.51 -12.51 -5.02
C ASP A 21 11.65 -11.49 -5.21
N ALA A 22 11.34 -10.19 -5.14
CA ALA A 22 12.32 -9.12 -5.23
C ALA A 22 13.21 -9.04 -3.98
N ILE A 23 12.67 -9.28 -2.79
CA ILE A 23 13.46 -9.37 -1.54
C ILE A 23 14.42 -10.55 -1.59
N GLU A 24 13.98 -11.72 -2.07
CA GLU A 24 14.81 -12.93 -2.15
C GLU A 24 16.08 -12.73 -3.00
N ILE A 25 16.01 -11.88 -4.03
CA ILE A 25 17.14 -11.52 -4.88
C ILE A 25 17.86 -10.24 -4.44
N GLY A 26 17.53 -9.69 -3.26
CA GLY A 26 18.16 -8.49 -2.68
C GLY A 26 17.73 -7.16 -3.31
N ASN A 27 16.63 -7.11 -4.07
CA ASN A 27 16.15 -5.93 -4.75
C ASN A 27 15.00 -5.24 -3.98
N ILE A 28 15.36 -4.61 -2.86
CA ILE A 28 14.42 -3.90 -1.98
C ILE A 28 13.72 -2.73 -2.69
N GLY A 29 14.42 -2.04 -3.60
CA GLY A 29 13.82 -0.96 -4.40
C GLY A 29 12.65 -1.45 -5.26
N LYS A 30 12.80 -2.62 -5.90
CA LYS A 30 11.73 -3.28 -6.64
C LYS A 30 10.63 -3.78 -5.71
N ALA A 31 10.98 -4.37 -4.56
CA ALA A 31 9.99 -4.80 -3.57
C ALA A 31 9.07 -3.64 -3.13
N ARG A 32 9.65 -2.46 -2.86
CA ARG A 32 8.90 -1.25 -2.54
C ARG A 32 8.03 -0.75 -3.70
N ALA A 33 8.50 -0.86 -4.94
CA ALA A 33 7.70 -0.50 -6.12
C ALA A 33 6.48 -1.43 -6.29
N CYS A 34 6.67 -2.73 -6.09
CA CYS A 34 5.61 -3.74 -6.07
C CYS A 34 4.56 -3.44 -4.99
N ALA A 35 5.00 -3.20 -3.74
CA ALA A 35 4.12 -2.86 -2.64
C ALA A 35 3.28 -1.59 -2.91
N ARG A 36 3.92 -0.52 -3.40
CA ARG A 36 3.23 0.73 -3.79
C ARG A 36 2.17 0.50 -4.87
N LYS A 37 2.43 -0.41 -5.82
CA LYS A 37 1.49 -0.73 -6.90
C LYS A 37 0.26 -1.47 -6.37
N GLY A 38 0.44 -2.43 -5.47
CA GLY A 38 -0.70 -3.07 -4.80
C GLY A 38 -1.53 -2.09 -3.97
N CYS A 39 -0.86 -1.19 -3.22
CA CYS A 39 -1.54 -0.12 -2.49
C CYS A 39 -2.34 0.80 -3.41
N PHE A 40 -1.80 1.16 -4.58
CA PHE A 40 -2.49 1.98 -5.56
C PHE A 40 -3.80 1.33 -6.03
N VAL A 41 -3.78 0.03 -6.35
CA VAL A 41 -4.99 -0.69 -6.77
C VAL A 41 -6.05 -0.66 -5.66
N ALA A 42 -5.65 -0.96 -4.42
CA ALA A 42 -6.55 -0.98 -3.28
C ALA A 42 -7.15 0.38 -2.95
N ILE A 43 -6.30 1.41 -2.85
CA ILE A 43 -6.72 2.78 -2.56
C ILE A 43 -7.61 3.31 -3.68
N ASN A 44 -7.25 3.08 -4.95
CA ASN A 44 -8.02 3.57 -6.09
C ASN A 44 -9.44 3.00 -6.12
N TYR A 45 -9.60 1.70 -5.84
CA TYR A 45 -10.93 1.09 -5.72
C TYR A 45 -11.74 1.73 -4.59
N TRP A 46 -11.15 1.88 -3.40
CA TRP A 46 -11.84 2.49 -2.26
C TRP A 46 -12.24 3.96 -2.50
N LEU A 47 -11.43 4.73 -3.24
CA LEU A 47 -11.73 6.11 -3.60
C LEU A 47 -12.92 6.25 -4.56
N GLU A 48 -13.31 5.20 -5.29
CA GLU A 48 -14.53 5.21 -6.12
C GLU A 48 -15.77 5.46 -5.27
N ASP A 49 -15.79 4.97 -4.04
CA ASP A 49 -16.86 5.17 -3.06
C ASP A 49 -16.62 6.39 -2.13
N HIS A 50 -15.47 7.06 -2.24
CA HIS A 50 -15.07 8.22 -1.42
C HIS A 50 -14.64 9.41 -2.29
N PRO A 51 -15.54 9.94 -3.14
CA PRO A 51 -15.20 10.98 -4.12
C PRO A 51 -14.82 12.33 -3.50
N ASP A 52 -15.05 12.53 -2.20
CA ASP A 52 -14.62 13.72 -1.45
C ASP A 52 -13.09 13.75 -1.21
N LYS A 53 -12.41 12.61 -1.36
CA LYS A 53 -10.97 12.48 -1.13
C LYS A 53 -10.18 12.60 -2.44
N ASP A 54 -9.60 13.77 -2.68
CA ASP A 54 -8.66 13.98 -3.79
C ASP A 54 -7.23 13.56 -3.39
N TRP A 55 -6.96 12.26 -3.48
CA TRP A 55 -5.65 11.68 -3.17
C TRP A 55 -4.71 11.58 -4.39
N GLY A 56 -5.12 12.16 -5.53
CA GLY A 56 -4.38 12.14 -6.79
C GLY A 56 -4.41 10.79 -7.52
N THR A 57 -3.65 10.70 -8.61
CA THR A 57 -3.75 9.60 -9.60
C THR A 57 -2.54 8.67 -9.65
N THR A 58 -1.61 8.80 -8.69
CA THR A 58 -0.39 7.97 -8.64
C THR A 58 -0.26 7.30 -7.27
N ALA A 59 0.44 6.16 -7.22
CA ALA A 59 0.72 5.47 -5.97
C ALA A 59 1.38 6.40 -4.92
N ILE A 60 2.35 7.23 -5.36
CA ILE A 60 3.06 8.14 -4.47
C ILE A 60 2.15 9.27 -3.98
N SER A 61 1.34 9.88 -4.85
CA SER A 61 0.41 10.94 -4.42
C SER A 61 -0.60 10.41 -3.40
N MET A 62 -1.14 9.21 -3.64
CA MET A 62 -2.10 8.58 -2.75
C MET A 62 -1.49 8.24 -1.40
N LEU A 63 -0.31 7.63 -1.38
CA LEU A 63 0.38 7.30 -0.12
C LEU A 63 0.82 8.54 0.65
N ASN A 64 1.19 9.63 -0.02
CA ASN A 64 1.46 10.90 0.66
C ASN A 64 0.20 11.48 1.30
N LYS A 65 -0.93 11.45 0.60
CA LYS A 65 -2.21 11.95 1.12
C LYS A 65 -2.74 11.09 2.27
N LEU A 66 -2.57 9.77 2.18
CA LEU A 66 -2.91 8.83 3.25
C LEU A 66 -2.15 9.15 4.56
N GLN A 67 -0.88 9.54 4.48
CA GLN A 67 -0.08 9.92 5.66
C GLN A 67 -0.64 11.16 6.38
N GLU A 68 -1.23 12.08 5.63
CA GLU A 68 -1.78 13.35 6.13
C GLU A 68 -3.21 13.19 6.70
N ASP A 69 -3.91 12.11 6.36
CA ASP A 69 -5.30 11.91 6.76
C ASP A 69 -5.41 11.29 8.16
N HIS A 70 -5.67 12.14 9.15
CA HIS A 70 -5.80 11.73 10.54
C HIS A 70 -7.01 10.83 10.85
N SER A 71 -7.96 10.65 9.92
CA SER A 71 -9.02 9.65 10.06
C SER A 71 -8.51 8.21 9.87
N ILE A 72 -7.36 8.05 9.21
CA ILE A 72 -6.72 6.75 8.98
C ILE A 72 -5.92 6.35 10.23
N PRO A 73 -5.94 5.07 10.67
CA PRO A 73 -5.15 4.62 11.82
C PRO A 73 -3.65 4.91 11.71
N GLY A 74 -3.01 5.24 12.84
CA GLY A 74 -1.60 5.64 12.87
C GLY A 74 -0.64 4.63 12.24
N ASN A 75 -0.84 3.34 12.49
CA ASN A 75 -0.01 2.26 11.92
C ASN A 75 -0.09 2.20 10.38
N ILE A 76 -1.25 2.48 9.80
CA ILE A 76 -1.44 2.51 8.33
C ILE A 76 -0.75 3.75 7.73
N ARG A 77 -0.86 4.90 8.41
CA ARG A 77 -0.12 6.12 8.01
C ARG A 77 1.40 5.91 8.08
N GLU A 78 1.88 5.23 9.11
CA GLU A 78 3.30 4.90 9.27
C GLU A 78 3.78 3.91 8.19
N ALA A 79 2.98 2.93 7.80
CA ALA A 79 3.28 2.03 6.68
C ALA A 79 3.42 2.82 5.36
N ALA A 80 2.50 3.75 5.10
CA ALA A 80 2.60 4.62 3.92
C ALA A 80 3.83 5.54 3.97
N TYR A 81 4.19 6.03 5.16
CA TYR A 81 5.44 6.79 5.36
C TYR A 81 6.67 5.95 5.00
N ARG A 82 6.78 4.72 5.52
CA ARG A 82 7.89 3.82 5.19
C ARG A 82 7.94 3.49 3.70
N LEU A 83 6.78 3.26 3.07
CA LEU A 83 6.71 3.01 1.64
C LEU A 83 7.07 4.24 0.80
N THR A 84 6.94 5.47 1.28
CA THR A 84 7.29 6.68 0.51
C THR A 84 8.68 7.22 0.82
N LYS A 85 9.27 6.81 1.95
CA LYS A 85 10.60 7.23 2.37
C LYS A 85 11.63 6.92 1.28
N ARG A 86 12.43 7.93 0.93
CA ARG A 86 13.60 7.73 0.07
C ARG A 86 14.66 6.99 0.90
N VAL A 87 15.22 5.93 0.31
CA VAL A 87 16.49 5.36 0.80
C VAL A 87 17.52 6.48 0.75
N ASP A 88 18.21 6.72 1.85
CA ASP A 88 19.29 7.69 1.88
C ASP A 88 20.49 7.18 1.07
N GLN A 89 21.51 8.03 0.92
CA GLN A 89 22.73 7.68 0.17
C GLN A 89 23.52 6.53 0.80
N ASN A 90 23.19 6.12 2.03
CA ASN A 90 23.82 5.02 2.73
C ASN A 90 23.03 3.71 2.58
N PHE A 91 21.92 3.71 1.83
CA PHE A 91 20.97 2.60 1.74
C PHE A 91 20.40 2.19 3.10
N GLU A 92 20.44 3.09 4.08
CA GLU A 92 19.89 2.85 5.41
C GLU A 92 18.56 3.61 5.54
N THR A 93 17.54 2.96 6.10
CA THR A 93 16.28 3.63 6.44
C THR A 93 16.11 3.82 7.93
N GLY A 94 17.02 3.28 8.75
CA GLY A 94 16.98 3.32 10.21
C GLY A 94 15.96 2.37 10.84
N PHE A 95 15.39 1.45 10.05
CA PHE A 95 14.47 0.39 10.49
C PHE A 95 14.61 -0.83 9.56
N GLU A 96 14.16 -2.00 10.02
CA GLU A 96 14.08 -3.19 9.18
C GLU A 96 13.05 -2.94 8.07
N GLU A 97 13.50 -3.02 6.81
CA GLU A 97 12.64 -2.76 5.66
C GLU A 97 11.88 -4.00 5.25
N ASP A 98 10.59 -4.02 5.55
CA ASP A 98 9.65 -4.97 4.96
C ASP A 98 8.54 -4.22 4.19
N PRO A 99 8.86 -3.76 2.96
CA PRO A 99 7.87 -3.07 2.14
C PRO A 99 6.70 -3.97 1.75
N VAL A 100 6.88 -5.30 1.77
CA VAL A 100 5.79 -6.24 1.48
C VAL A 100 4.78 -6.19 2.61
N THR A 101 5.22 -6.35 3.86
CA THR A 101 4.34 -6.27 5.04
C THR A 101 3.65 -4.90 5.12
N ASP A 102 4.35 -3.81 4.81
CA ASP A 102 3.73 -2.48 4.75
C ASP A 102 2.62 -2.40 3.67
N GLY A 103 2.85 -3.03 2.51
CA GLY A 103 1.86 -3.11 1.44
C GLY A 103 0.65 -3.95 1.82
N GLU A 104 0.86 -5.12 2.44
CA GLU A 104 -0.20 -6.02 2.91
C GLU A 104 -1.12 -5.29 3.90
N MET A 105 -0.55 -4.62 4.91
CA MET A 105 -1.33 -3.86 5.90
C MET A 105 -2.23 -2.77 5.27
N ILE A 106 -1.73 -2.06 4.26
CA ILE A 106 -2.50 -1.02 3.57
C ILE A 106 -3.60 -1.64 2.69
N VAL A 107 -3.29 -2.71 1.96
CA VAL A 107 -4.27 -3.41 1.12
C VAL A 107 -5.40 -3.97 1.97
N GLU A 108 -5.07 -4.66 3.07
CA GLU A 108 -6.06 -5.16 4.03
C GLU A 108 -6.89 -4.00 4.60
N TYR A 109 -6.29 -2.88 4.99
CA TYR A 109 -7.05 -1.76 5.52
C TYR A 109 -8.14 -1.24 4.56
N PHE A 110 -7.88 -1.16 3.26
CA PHE A 110 -8.83 -0.62 2.28
C PHE A 110 -9.79 -1.65 1.69
N LEU A 111 -9.45 -2.94 1.74
CA LEU A 111 -10.19 -3.99 1.03
C LEU A 111 -10.63 -5.16 1.93
N ASP A 112 -10.27 -5.19 3.22
CA ASP A 112 -10.67 -6.27 4.12
C ASP A 112 -12.19 -6.23 4.39
N PRO A 113 -12.93 -7.31 4.05
CA PRO A 113 -14.35 -7.46 4.35
C PRO A 113 -14.72 -7.23 5.82
N GLU A 114 -13.92 -7.73 6.76
CA GLU A 114 -14.30 -7.76 8.18
C GLU A 114 -14.24 -6.36 8.81
N ARG A 115 -13.42 -5.47 8.23
CA ARG A 115 -13.20 -4.10 8.73
C ARG A 115 -14.21 -3.08 8.22
N LEU A 116 -14.82 -3.33 7.05
CA LEU A 116 -15.76 -2.41 6.41
C LEU A 116 -17.25 -2.71 6.72
N GLY A 117 -17.53 -3.76 7.49
CA GLY A 117 -18.87 -4.02 8.04
C GLY A 117 -19.91 -4.45 7.01
N GLU A 118 -19.50 -5.20 5.97
CA GLU A 118 -20.42 -5.85 5.01
C GLU A 118 -20.79 -7.28 5.40
#